data_AF-A0A8J1ZQD8-F1
#
_entry.id   AF-A0A8J1ZQD8-F1
#
_cell.length_a   1.000
_cell.length_b   1.000
_cell.length_c   1.000
_cell.angle_alpha   90.00
_cell.angle_beta   90.00
_cell.angle_gamma   90.00
#
_symmetry.space_group_name_H-M   'P 1'
#
loop_
_entity.id
_entity.type
_entity.pdbx_description
1 polymer ?
#
loop_
_entity_poly.entity_id
_entity_poly.type
_entity_poly.pdbx_seq_one_letter_code
_entity_poly.pdbx_strand_id
1 'polypeptide(L)'
;MGPKKDPMAPILVHEDVFLRGRKFIELKIVPPPAKGELTEQELCISPSFHSLPELKPAVQFYMQQSCLKLTDDKRVEPSRVGRTSSDINLAPRPRKECVENFKMFKTQVKQAEKRSAQFLKQLEKSEAKQAKRMAQIEKIDTLEKAMNDELKEARTYSERQELFVPKYMNGSKFGEKCPRKNVWIVAEATALTGPFVANIIDEITKFIQTCVEENCQCFNLAVFGAEGTWMQWCPTFQSPQDPKKGAADSIKWINKQFTAKVCGANDFPPDWVQMFEKCFEEGRANPKLEPSTIFVACSRPPEDKEAVFAAMEGKGVPIQALAFDEAMEDDAECKRFFADLCGDKGGMLVDTSCRDLLYVDKLLNNVKTKKKQLEKLQNQLLKMEDLTDVVQANKELLAQQICLENLVKNEFEVSEKDLLNADLQRDMDGNLVLPESVQSSMTKLGKKVTC
;
A
#
# COMPACT_ATOMS: atom_id res chain seq x y z
N MET A 1 14.88 -23.05 68.69
CA MET A 1 13.42 -23.03 68.43
C MET A 1 12.81 -22.10 69.46
N GLY A 2 12.23 -20.98 69.05
CA GLY A 2 11.53 -20.09 69.99
C GLY A 2 10.30 -20.77 70.60
N PRO A 3 9.77 -20.28 71.74
CA PRO A 3 8.55 -20.80 72.31
C PRO A 3 7.42 -20.76 71.27
N LYS A 4 6.65 -21.85 71.15
CA LYS A 4 5.48 -21.89 70.26
C LYS A 4 4.48 -20.84 70.75
N LYS A 5 4.16 -19.86 69.90
CA LYS A 5 3.13 -18.85 70.20
C LYS A 5 1.78 -19.53 70.45
N ASP A 6 1.03 -19.05 71.44
CA ASP A 6 -0.28 -19.61 71.78
C ASP A 6 -1.28 -19.35 70.63
N PRO A 7 -1.90 -20.40 70.04
CA PRO A 7 -2.86 -20.23 68.95
C PRO A 7 -4.12 -19.45 69.34
N MET A 8 -4.47 -19.40 70.63
CA MET A 8 -5.63 -18.66 71.13
C MET A 8 -5.29 -17.27 71.66
N ALA A 9 -3.99 -16.93 71.76
CA ALA A 9 -3.60 -15.58 72.13
C ALA A 9 -4.09 -14.57 71.07
N PRO A 10 -4.76 -13.50 71.50
CA PRO A 10 -5.20 -12.47 70.58
C PRO A 10 -4.02 -11.61 70.12
N ILE A 11 -4.07 -11.21 68.86
CA ILE A 11 -3.16 -10.24 68.25
C ILE A 11 -3.95 -9.08 67.67
N LEU A 12 -3.34 -7.91 67.56
CA LEU A 12 -3.93 -6.80 66.81
C LEU A 12 -3.82 -7.09 65.33
N VAL A 13 -4.93 -6.93 64.61
CA VAL A 13 -4.99 -7.06 63.15
C VAL A 13 -5.85 -5.97 62.55
N HIS A 14 -5.67 -5.71 61.27
CA HIS A 14 -6.55 -4.82 60.51
C HIS A 14 -7.92 -5.48 60.35
N GLU A 15 -8.93 -4.94 61.02
CA GLU A 15 -10.24 -5.59 61.16
C GLU A 15 -10.95 -5.75 59.81
N ASP A 16 -10.84 -4.78 58.92
CA ASP A 16 -11.47 -4.81 57.60
C ASP A 16 -10.88 -5.92 56.71
N VAL A 17 -9.55 -6.07 56.70
CA VAL A 17 -8.84 -7.17 56.01
C VAL A 17 -9.22 -8.51 56.60
N PHE A 18 -9.28 -8.59 57.93
CA PHE A 18 -9.68 -9.80 58.62
C PHE A 18 -11.12 -10.21 58.25
N LEU A 19 -12.07 -9.27 58.26
CA LEU A 19 -13.47 -9.54 57.91
C LEU A 19 -13.63 -9.98 56.45
N ARG A 20 -12.90 -9.35 55.52
CA ARG A 20 -12.86 -9.82 54.12
C ARG A 20 -12.32 -11.24 54.02
N GLY A 21 -11.21 -11.55 54.70
CA GLY A 21 -10.65 -12.90 54.73
C GLY A 21 -11.63 -13.95 55.26
N ARG A 22 -12.41 -13.61 56.30
CA ARG A 22 -13.49 -14.46 56.80
C ARG A 22 -14.57 -14.70 55.74
N LYS A 23 -14.97 -13.67 54.98
CA LYS A 23 -15.93 -13.82 53.87
C LYS A 23 -15.41 -14.71 52.75
N PHE A 24 -14.14 -14.60 52.38
CA PHE A 24 -13.53 -15.53 51.42
C PHE A 24 -13.64 -16.99 51.88
N ILE A 25 -13.40 -17.25 53.17
CA ILE A 25 -13.52 -18.60 53.75
C ILE A 25 -14.98 -19.06 53.82
N GLU A 26 -15.87 -18.24 54.38
CA GLU A 26 -17.30 -18.54 54.58
C GLU A 26 -18.00 -18.86 53.27
N LEU A 27 -17.77 -18.03 52.25
CA LEU A 27 -18.41 -18.16 50.94
C LEU A 27 -17.62 -19.02 49.96
N LYS A 28 -16.47 -19.56 50.39
CA LYS A 28 -15.56 -20.36 49.56
C LYS A 28 -15.26 -19.66 48.23
N ILE A 29 -14.96 -18.36 48.28
CA ILE A 29 -14.67 -17.55 47.09
C ILE A 29 -13.40 -18.11 46.46
N VAL A 30 -13.54 -18.72 45.28
CA VAL A 30 -12.44 -19.21 44.45
C VAL A 30 -12.81 -19.00 42.98
N PRO A 31 -11.83 -18.73 42.09
CA PRO A 31 -12.12 -18.61 40.67
C PRO A 31 -12.65 -19.94 40.10
N PRO A 32 -13.77 -19.91 39.35
CA PRO A 32 -14.33 -21.12 38.75
C PRO A 32 -13.38 -21.71 37.71
N PRO A 33 -13.38 -23.04 37.46
CA PRO A 33 -12.46 -23.67 36.50
C PRO A 33 -12.50 -22.99 35.12
N ALA A 34 -11.33 -22.71 34.53
CA ALA A 34 -11.25 -22.20 33.16
C ALA A 34 -11.85 -23.22 32.19
N LYS A 35 -12.89 -22.84 31.45
CA LYS A 35 -13.45 -23.63 30.34
C LYS A 35 -13.53 -22.75 29.11
N GLY A 36 -12.80 -23.09 28.05
CA GLY A 36 -12.82 -22.32 26.81
C GLY A 36 -12.25 -20.91 26.98
N GLU A 37 -12.92 -19.93 26.39
CA GLU A 37 -12.58 -18.50 26.53
C GLU A 37 -13.01 -17.99 27.90
N LEU A 38 -12.12 -17.24 28.54
CA LEU A 38 -12.37 -16.63 29.83
C LEU A 38 -13.28 -15.42 29.66
N THR A 39 -14.27 -15.33 30.53
CA THR A 39 -15.24 -14.25 30.63
C THR A 39 -15.14 -13.58 32.00
N GLU A 40 -16.00 -12.60 32.27
CA GLU A 40 -16.11 -11.96 33.59
C GLU A 40 -16.35 -12.96 34.73
N GLN A 41 -16.99 -14.10 34.46
CA GLN A 41 -17.26 -15.10 35.50
C GLN A 41 -16.00 -15.80 36.00
N GLU A 42 -14.96 -15.88 35.17
CA GLU A 42 -13.68 -16.52 35.50
C GLU A 42 -12.65 -15.60 36.18
N LEU A 43 -13.04 -14.37 36.54
CA LEU A 43 -12.23 -13.47 37.37
C LEU A 43 -11.87 -14.13 38.72
N CYS A 44 -10.72 -13.74 39.29
CA CYS A 44 -10.25 -14.28 40.57
C CYS A 44 -11.18 -13.99 41.74
N ILE A 45 -11.95 -12.91 41.66
CA ILE A 45 -13.13 -12.66 42.49
C ILE A 45 -14.30 -12.51 41.52
N SER A 46 -15.22 -13.48 41.52
CA SER A 46 -16.39 -13.45 40.63
C SER A 46 -17.23 -12.18 40.87
N PRO A 47 -17.82 -11.59 39.81
CA PRO A 47 -18.73 -10.43 39.91
C PRO A 47 -19.86 -10.62 40.92
N SER A 48 -20.31 -11.86 41.13
CA SER A 48 -21.32 -12.23 42.13
C SER A 48 -20.96 -11.81 43.56
N PHE A 49 -19.67 -11.64 43.86
CA PHE A 49 -19.17 -11.25 45.17
C PHE A 49 -18.83 -9.75 45.28
N HIS A 50 -18.80 -9.01 44.16
CA HIS A 50 -18.37 -7.60 44.14
C HIS A 50 -19.34 -6.67 44.88
N SER A 51 -20.59 -7.10 45.06
CA SER A 51 -21.63 -6.34 45.77
C SER A 51 -21.66 -6.60 47.27
N LEU A 52 -20.88 -7.56 47.78
CA LEU A 52 -20.85 -7.89 49.21
C LEU A 52 -20.38 -6.67 50.02
N PRO A 53 -21.04 -6.32 51.15
CA PRO A 53 -20.71 -5.12 51.92
C PRO A 53 -19.23 -5.04 52.32
N GLU A 54 -18.61 -6.17 52.64
CA GLU A 54 -17.21 -6.25 53.07
C GLU A 54 -16.23 -6.12 51.89
N LEU A 55 -16.60 -6.55 50.68
CA LEU A 55 -15.74 -6.53 49.50
C LEU A 55 -15.95 -5.29 48.62
N LYS A 56 -17.19 -4.81 48.50
CA LYS A 56 -17.58 -3.74 47.58
C LYS A 56 -16.71 -2.49 47.69
N PRO A 57 -16.39 -1.94 48.89
CA PRO A 57 -15.54 -0.76 48.98
C PRO A 57 -14.12 -1.02 48.45
N ALA A 58 -13.54 -2.18 48.78
CA ALA A 58 -12.20 -2.54 48.34
C ALA A 58 -12.16 -2.83 46.82
N VAL A 59 -13.14 -3.59 46.30
CA VAL A 59 -13.26 -3.87 44.86
C VAL A 59 -13.43 -2.58 44.08
N GLN A 60 -14.34 -1.69 44.49
CA GLN A 60 -14.53 -0.39 43.85
C GLN A 60 -13.25 0.45 43.90
N PHE A 61 -12.57 0.47 45.03
CA PHE A 61 -11.31 1.19 45.18
C PHE A 61 -10.26 0.71 44.16
N TYR A 62 -10.00 -0.60 44.08
CA TYR A 62 -8.99 -1.14 43.17
C TYR A 62 -9.41 -1.07 41.70
N MET A 63 -10.70 -1.24 41.38
CA MET A 63 -11.23 -1.06 40.02
C MET A 63 -11.19 0.40 39.55
N GLN A 64 -11.18 1.37 40.47
CA GLN A 64 -11.08 2.79 40.14
C GLN A 64 -9.63 3.30 40.14
N GLN A 65 -8.67 2.59 40.74
CA GLN A 65 -7.25 2.94 40.64
C GLN A 65 -6.72 2.86 39.20
N SER A 66 -7.33 2.05 38.33
CA SER A 66 -7.05 2.00 36.90
C SER A 66 -7.72 3.13 36.09
N CYS A 67 -8.73 3.80 36.66
CA CYS A 67 -9.43 4.95 36.08
C CYS A 67 -9.02 6.22 36.85
N LEU A 68 -7.99 6.93 36.38
CA LEU A 68 -7.56 8.22 36.92
C LEU A 68 -8.70 9.26 36.90
N LYS A 69 -9.55 9.28 37.94
CA LYS A 69 -10.42 10.40 38.31
C LYS A 69 -10.25 10.69 39.80
N LEU A 70 -9.30 11.57 40.06
CA LEU A 70 -9.02 12.25 41.33
C LEU A 70 -10.09 13.31 41.60
N THR A 71 -11.34 12.95 41.97
CA THR A 71 -12.35 13.99 42.31
C THR A 71 -13.39 13.62 43.36
N ASP A 72 -13.23 12.58 44.19
CA ASP A 72 -14.21 12.37 45.29
C ASP A 72 -13.53 12.18 46.66
N ASP A 73 -13.63 13.22 47.49
CA ASP A 73 -13.17 13.30 48.90
C ASP A 73 -13.99 12.46 49.90
N LYS A 74 -14.84 11.54 49.42
CA LYS A 74 -15.67 10.65 50.28
C LYS A 74 -15.39 9.17 50.05
N ARG A 75 -14.13 8.79 49.84
CA ARG A 75 -13.73 7.40 49.58
C ARG A 75 -13.25 6.73 50.86
N VAL A 76 -13.83 5.57 51.17
CA VAL A 76 -13.31 4.67 52.21
C VAL A 76 -12.15 3.89 51.60
N GLU A 77 -10.94 4.25 51.97
CA GLU A 77 -9.72 3.58 51.51
C GLU A 77 -9.53 2.24 52.26
N PRO A 78 -9.32 1.10 51.58
CA PRO A 78 -9.03 -0.15 52.27
C PRO A 78 -7.67 -0.09 52.98
N SER A 79 -7.51 -0.81 54.09
CA SER A 79 -6.24 -0.87 54.83
C SER A 79 -5.09 -1.32 53.93
N ARG A 80 -3.94 -0.63 54.03
CA ARG A 80 -2.71 -0.95 53.27
C ARG A 80 -1.47 -0.86 54.14
N VAL A 81 -0.47 -1.62 53.73
CA VAL A 81 0.86 -1.59 54.32
C VAL A 81 1.50 -0.19 54.18
N GLY A 82 1.92 0.41 55.31
CA GLY A 82 2.78 1.61 55.32
C GLY A 82 2.09 2.97 55.20
N ARG A 83 0.75 3.03 55.14
CA ARG A 83 -0.01 4.26 55.45
C ARG A 83 -0.48 4.21 56.89
N THR A 84 0.12 5.05 57.73
CA THR A 84 -0.14 5.23 59.18
C THR A 84 -1.55 5.73 59.53
N SER A 85 -2.50 5.74 58.58
CA SER A 85 -3.91 6.06 58.79
C SER A 85 -4.77 4.82 59.15
N SER A 86 -4.22 3.60 59.12
CA SER A 86 -4.96 2.36 59.42
C SER A 86 -4.97 1.93 60.88
N ASP A 87 -4.24 2.62 61.78
CA ASP A 87 -4.24 2.34 63.22
C ASP A 87 -5.63 2.51 63.87
N ILE A 88 -6.56 3.17 63.19
CA ILE A 88 -7.94 3.39 63.64
C ILE A 88 -8.79 2.11 63.54
N ASN A 89 -8.43 1.16 62.67
CA ASN A 89 -9.19 -0.07 62.39
C ASN A 89 -8.54 -1.35 62.94
N LEU A 90 -7.63 -1.23 63.90
CA LEU A 90 -7.04 -2.39 64.56
C LEU A 90 -8.03 -3.01 65.55
N ALA A 91 -8.13 -4.35 65.53
CA ALA A 91 -8.96 -5.10 66.47
C ALA A 91 -8.22 -6.35 66.98
N PRO A 92 -8.45 -6.76 68.25
CA PRO A 92 -7.91 -8.01 68.76
C PRO A 92 -8.62 -9.21 68.12
N ARG A 93 -7.85 -10.15 67.54
CA ARG A 93 -8.37 -11.40 66.97
C ARG A 93 -7.52 -12.60 67.37
N PRO A 94 -8.10 -13.80 67.54
CA PRO A 94 -7.33 -15.01 67.85
C PRO A 94 -6.29 -15.31 66.76
N ARG A 95 -5.05 -15.59 67.16
CA ARG A 95 -3.96 -15.89 66.22
C ARG A 95 -4.29 -17.03 65.26
N LYS A 96 -4.99 -18.07 65.71
CA LYS A 96 -5.44 -19.19 64.87
C LYS A 96 -6.26 -18.73 63.67
N GLU A 97 -7.25 -17.86 63.88
CA GLU A 97 -8.12 -17.34 62.82
C GLU A 97 -7.34 -16.45 61.84
N CYS A 98 -6.38 -15.68 62.35
CA CYS A 98 -5.51 -14.85 61.52
C CYS A 98 -4.60 -15.72 60.62
N VAL A 99 -4.10 -16.85 61.13
CA VAL A 99 -3.32 -17.81 60.35
C VAL A 99 -4.17 -18.49 59.27
N GLU A 100 -5.45 -18.76 59.54
CA GLU A 100 -6.40 -19.27 58.54
C GLU A 100 -6.62 -18.25 57.41
N ASN A 101 -6.86 -16.97 57.74
CA ASN A 101 -6.98 -15.89 56.77
C ASN A 101 -5.71 -15.73 55.91
N PHE A 102 -4.53 -15.72 56.54
CA PHE A 102 -3.25 -15.66 55.83
C PHE A 102 -3.10 -16.80 54.82
N LYS A 103 -3.40 -18.05 55.23
CA LYS A 103 -3.34 -19.21 54.33
C LYS A 103 -4.33 -19.10 53.17
N MET A 104 -5.53 -18.59 53.43
CA MET A 104 -6.53 -18.33 52.40
C MET A 104 -6.02 -17.29 51.40
N PHE A 105 -5.62 -16.10 51.84
CA PHE A 105 -5.10 -15.06 50.96
C PHE A 105 -3.87 -15.51 50.18
N LYS A 106 -2.94 -16.25 50.79
CA LYS A 106 -1.81 -16.87 50.09
C LYS A 106 -2.25 -17.78 48.94
N THR A 107 -3.33 -18.52 49.13
CA THR A 107 -3.92 -19.38 48.09
C THR A 107 -4.59 -18.55 47.00
N GLN A 108 -5.33 -17.50 47.39
CA GLN A 108 -5.98 -16.58 46.46
C GLN A 108 -4.98 -15.82 45.59
N VAL A 109 -3.86 -15.34 46.14
CA VAL A 109 -2.79 -14.67 45.36
C VAL A 109 -2.30 -15.60 44.25
N LYS A 110 -1.95 -16.85 44.57
CA LYS A 110 -1.49 -17.83 43.58
C LYS A 110 -2.55 -18.10 42.50
N GLN A 111 -3.83 -18.15 42.89
CA GLN A 111 -4.93 -18.34 41.96
C GLN A 111 -5.14 -17.11 41.08
N ALA A 112 -5.06 -15.90 41.64
CA ALA A 112 -5.19 -14.64 40.91
C ALA A 112 -4.05 -14.46 39.90
N GLU A 113 -2.80 -14.66 40.29
CA GLU A 113 -1.64 -14.61 39.39
C GLU A 113 -1.79 -15.60 38.22
N LYS A 114 -2.24 -16.84 38.52
CA LYS A 114 -2.52 -17.83 37.49
C LYS A 114 -3.63 -17.36 36.53
N ARG A 115 -4.68 -16.70 37.03
CA ARG A 115 -5.78 -16.19 36.20
C ARG A 115 -5.33 -15.03 35.33
N SER A 116 -4.58 -14.08 35.88
CA SER A 116 -4.03 -12.95 35.12
C SER A 116 -3.16 -13.43 33.96
N ALA A 117 -2.32 -14.44 34.18
CA ALA A 117 -1.53 -15.06 33.11
C ALA A 117 -2.40 -15.71 32.01
N GLN A 118 -3.55 -16.29 32.37
CA GLN A 118 -4.48 -16.87 31.40
C GLN A 118 -5.23 -15.80 30.59
N PHE A 119 -5.72 -14.73 31.22
CA PHE A 119 -6.35 -13.60 30.53
C PHE A 119 -5.35 -12.89 29.60
N LEU A 120 -4.10 -12.70 30.05
CA LEU A 120 -3.03 -12.14 29.21
C LEU A 120 -2.82 -13.01 27.96
N LYS A 121 -2.68 -14.33 28.12
CA LYS A 121 -2.50 -15.25 26.99
C LYS A 121 -3.68 -15.24 26.01
N GLN A 122 -4.92 -15.06 26.50
CA GLN A 122 -6.11 -14.91 25.66
C GLN A 122 -6.05 -13.60 24.86
N LEU A 123 -5.73 -12.49 25.52
CA LEU A 123 -5.55 -11.19 24.87
C LEU A 123 -4.47 -11.27 23.79
N GLU A 124 -3.28 -11.76 24.12
CA GLU A 124 -2.15 -11.90 23.17
C GLU A 124 -2.55 -12.71 21.93
N LYS A 125 -3.31 -13.80 22.11
CA LYS A 125 -3.79 -14.62 20.98
C LYS A 125 -4.75 -13.85 20.08
N SER A 126 -5.66 -13.06 20.65
CA SER A 126 -6.60 -12.22 19.89
C SER A 126 -5.88 -11.04 19.20
N GLU A 127 -4.95 -10.37 19.88
CA GLU A 127 -4.15 -9.28 19.33
C GLU A 127 -3.26 -9.76 18.18
N ALA A 128 -2.63 -10.92 18.32
CA ALA A 128 -1.80 -11.49 17.25
C ALA A 128 -2.62 -11.81 15.98
N LYS A 129 -3.88 -12.25 16.14
CA LYS A 129 -4.79 -12.45 14.99
C LYS A 129 -5.22 -11.12 14.39
N GLN A 130 -5.58 -10.14 15.21
CA GLN A 130 -5.99 -8.81 14.74
C GLN A 130 -4.85 -8.07 14.04
N ALA A 131 -3.63 -8.15 14.57
CA ALA A 131 -2.43 -7.57 13.95
C ALA A 131 -2.17 -8.16 12.56
N LYS A 132 -2.36 -9.49 12.39
CA LYS A 132 -2.27 -10.12 11.06
C LYS A 132 -3.32 -9.57 10.09
N ARG A 133 -4.55 -9.32 10.57
CA ARG A 133 -5.62 -8.73 9.75
C ARG A 133 -5.28 -7.30 9.35
N MET A 134 -4.81 -6.47 10.28
CA MET A 134 -4.40 -5.09 10.00
C MET A 134 -3.23 -5.03 9.00
N ALA A 135 -2.23 -5.89 9.16
CA ALA A 135 -1.12 -5.98 8.19
C ALA A 135 -1.60 -6.42 6.79
N GLN A 136 -2.68 -7.20 6.70
CA GLN A 136 -3.28 -7.56 5.42
C GLN A 136 -4.02 -6.37 4.78
N ILE A 137 -4.73 -5.57 5.57
CA ILE A 137 -5.39 -4.33 5.11
C ILE A 137 -4.34 -3.35 4.57
N GLU A 138 -3.25 -3.14 5.31
CA GLU A 138 -2.17 -2.23 4.88
C GLU A 138 -1.53 -2.67 3.55
N LYS A 139 -1.36 -3.99 3.33
CA LYS A 139 -0.89 -4.53 2.04
C LYS A 139 -1.86 -4.26 0.90
N ILE A 140 -3.17 -4.37 1.16
CA ILE A 140 -4.22 -4.07 0.18
C ILE A 140 -4.14 -2.59 -0.20
N ASP A 141 -4.14 -1.69 0.79
CA ASP A 141 -4.09 -0.24 0.57
C ASP A 141 -2.84 0.18 -0.20
N THR A 142 -1.68 -0.38 0.16
CA THR A 142 -0.41 -0.13 -0.54
C THR A 142 -0.47 -0.56 -2.01
N LEU A 143 -1.06 -1.72 -2.28
CA LEU A 143 -1.17 -2.26 -3.64
C LEU A 143 -2.17 -1.48 -4.49
N GLU A 144 -3.29 -1.05 -3.90
CA GLU A 144 -4.28 -0.18 -4.56
C GLU A 144 -3.67 1.17 -4.93
N LYS A 145 -2.92 1.77 -4.00
CA LYS A 145 -2.20 3.02 -4.26
C LYS A 145 -1.20 2.85 -5.42
N ALA A 146 -0.35 1.82 -5.38
CA ALA A 146 0.62 1.56 -6.44
C ALA A 146 -0.05 1.33 -7.81
N MET A 147 -1.21 0.67 -7.84
CA MET A 147 -1.98 0.46 -9.06
C MET A 147 -2.55 1.76 -9.62
N ASN A 148 -3.10 2.62 -8.75
CA ASN A 148 -3.62 3.93 -9.14
C ASN A 148 -2.52 4.89 -9.62
N ASP A 149 -1.35 4.85 -8.99
CA ASP A 149 -0.18 5.63 -9.40
C ASP A 149 0.28 5.23 -10.82
N GLU A 150 0.37 3.93 -11.12
CA GLU A 150 0.70 3.45 -12.48
C GLU A 150 -0.36 3.81 -13.52
N LEU A 151 -1.65 3.75 -13.19
CA LEU A 151 -2.73 4.19 -14.08
C LEU A 151 -2.63 5.70 -14.37
N LYS A 152 -2.32 6.49 -13.35
CA LYS A 152 -2.13 7.94 -13.48
C LYS A 152 -0.90 8.26 -14.33
N GLU A 153 0.19 7.52 -14.14
CA GLU A 153 1.41 7.64 -14.94
C GLU A 153 1.12 7.30 -16.41
N ALA A 154 0.45 6.18 -16.69
CA ALA A 154 0.09 5.78 -18.05
C ALA A 154 -0.77 6.83 -18.75
N ARG A 155 -1.75 7.39 -18.04
CA ARG A 155 -2.59 8.48 -18.55
C ARG A 155 -1.78 9.74 -18.84
N THR A 156 -1.00 10.20 -17.86
CA THR A 156 -0.20 11.43 -17.97
C THR A 156 0.82 11.31 -19.12
N TYR A 157 1.46 10.15 -19.25
CA TYR A 157 2.38 9.86 -20.35
C TYR A 157 1.67 9.92 -21.70
N SER A 158 0.51 9.26 -21.81
CA SER A 158 -0.28 9.23 -23.06
C SER A 158 -0.76 10.61 -23.48
N GLU A 159 -1.18 11.45 -22.52
CA GLU A 159 -1.58 12.84 -22.75
C GLU A 159 -0.38 13.68 -23.20
N ARG A 160 0.78 13.55 -22.54
CA ARG A 160 2.00 14.27 -22.88
C ARG A 160 2.55 13.93 -24.27
N GLN A 161 2.48 12.65 -24.64
CA GLN A 161 2.96 12.17 -25.94
C GLN A 161 1.91 12.25 -27.06
N GLU A 162 0.73 12.82 -26.79
CA GLU A 162 -0.37 12.97 -27.76
C GLU A 162 -0.78 11.65 -28.46
N LEU A 163 -0.59 10.48 -27.81
CA LEU A 163 -0.72 9.16 -28.45
C LEU A 163 -2.10 8.87 -29.03
N PHE A 164 -3.14 9.44 -28.41
CA PHE A 164 -4.53 9.22 -28.77
C PHE A 164 -5.20 10.49 -29.32
N VAL A 165 -4.41 11.46 -29.79
CA VAL A 165 -4.98 12.66 -30.42
C VAL A 165 -5.50 12.30 -31.82
N PRO A 166 -6.77 12.60 -32.15
CA PRO A 166 -7.39 12.18 -33.41
C PRO A 166 -6.61 12.55 -34.67
N LYS A 167 -5.89 13.70 -34.67
CA LYS A 167 -5.07 14.17 -35.80
C LYS A 167 -3.98 13.15 -36.20
N TYR A 168 -3.40 12.43 -35.25
CA TYR A 168 -2.36 11.41 -35.51
C TYR A 168 -2.91 9.99 -35.59
N MET A 169 -4.11 9.75 -35.06
CA MET A 169 -4.76 8.45 -35.18
C MET A 169 -5.37 8.25 -36.57
N ASN A 170 -6.05 9.27 -37.09
CA ASN A 170 -6.79 9.21 -38.34
C ASN A 170 -6.12 9.99 -39.48
N GLY A 171 -5.32 11.00 -39.15
CA GLY A 171 -4.55 11.77 -40.12
C GLY A 171 -3.14 11.22 -40.31
N SER A 172 -2.40 11.85 -41.22
CA SER A 172 -1.03 11.50 -41.55
C SER A 172 0.00 12.39 -40.84
N LYS A 173 1.08 11.80 -40.35
CA LYS A 173 2.27 12.47 -39.82
C LYS A 173 3.10 13.17 -40.91
N PHE A 174 2.92 12.83 -42.19
CA PHE A 174 3.47 13.61 -43.30
C PHE A 174 2.82 15.00 -43.44
N GLY A 175 1.68 15.23 -42.79
CA GLY A 175 1.00 16.51 -42.72
C GLY A 175 -0.46 16.45 -43.17
N GLU A 176 -1.17 17.57 -43.02
CA GLU A 176 -2.61 17.68 -43.32
C GLU A 176 -2.92 18.16 -44.75
N LYS A 177 -1.90 18.49 -45.55
CA LYS A 177 -2.07 19.09 -46.89
C LYS A 177 -1.06 18.53 -47.89
N CYS A 178 -1.54 18.26 -49.11
CA CYS A 178 -0.74 17.86 -50.27
C CYS A 178 -0.69 19.03 -51.29
N PRO A 179 0.46 19.40 -51.86
CA PRO A 179 0.54 20.37 -52.95
C PRO A 179 -0.26 19.89 -54.18
N ARG A 180 -1.01 20.76 -54.88
CA ARG A 180 -1.83 20.30 -56.03
C ARG A 180 -1.07 19.65 -57.19
N LYS A 181 0.26 19.80 -57.27
CA LYS A 181 1.11 19.29 -58.36
C LYS A 181 1.56 17.85 -58.10
N ASN A 182 2.45 17.30 -58.93
CA ASN A 182 3.02 15.97 -58.70
C ASN A 182 3.76 15.92 -57.37
N VAL A 183 3.51 14.88 -56.58
CA VAL A 183 4.27 14.59 -55.36
C VAL A 183 4.90 13.20 -55.46
N TRP A 184 6.01 13.02 -54.77
CA TRP A 184 6.66 11.72 -54.65
C TRP A 184 6.55 11.24 -53.21
N ILE A 185 6.13 10.00 -53.03
CA ILE A 185 6.14 9.31 -51.74
C ILE A 185 7.12 8.16 -51.88
N VAL A 186 8.16 8.15 -51.06
CA VAL A 186 9.21 7.14 -51.12
C VAL A 186 9.41 6.50 -49.75
N ALA A 187 9.55 5.17 -49.75
CA ALA A 187 9.78 4.39 -48.54
C ALA A 187 11.14 3.71 -48.59
N GLU A 188 11.95 3.94 -47.56
CA GLU A 188 13.23 3.26 -47.38
C GLU A 188 13.01 1.81 -46.96
N ALA A 189 13.53 0.87 -47.73
CA ALA A 189 13.59 -0.56 -47.44
C ALA A 189 15.03 -0.96 -47.11
N THR A 190 15.40 -0.82 -45.85
CA THR A 190 16.67 -1.30 -45.29
C THR A 190 16.40 -2.14 -44.04
N ALA A 191 17.43 -2.84 -43.56
CA ALA A 191 17.31 -3.59 -42.31
C ALA A 191 16.82 -2.73 -41.12
N LEU A 192 17.11 -1.42 -41.12
CA LEU A 192 16.69 -0.50 -40.05
C LEU A 192 15.20 -0.15 -40.09
N THR A 193 14.57 -0.07 -41.27
CA THR A 193 13.12 0.17 -41.38
C THR A 193 12.28 -1.10 -41.27
N GLY A 194 12.91 -2.29 -41.36
CA GLY A 194 12.27 -3.59 -41.27
C GLY A 194 11.31 -3.78 -40.08
N PRO A 195 11.68 -3.40 -38.85
CA PRO A 195 10.78 -3.47 -37.68
C PRO A 195 9.55 -2.57 -37.77
N PHE A 196 9.59 -1.54 -38.61
CA PHE A 196 8.57 -0.49 -38.70
C PHE A 196 7.72 -0.57 -39.98
N VAL A 197 7.85 -1.65 -40.76
CA VAL A 197 7.16 -1.81 -42.06
C VAL A 197 5.67 -1.58 -41.97
N ALA A 198 5.01 -2.13 -40.95
CA ALA A 198 3.58 -1.96 -40.75
C ALA A 198 3.20 -0.49 -40.48
N ASN A 199 3.98 0.21 -39.65
CA ASN A 199 3.78 1.62 -39.31
C ASN A 199 3.99 2.52 -40.53
N ILE A 200 5.05 2.27 -41.32
CA ILE A 200 5.35 3.00 -42.55
C ILE A 200 4.20 2.84 -43.57
N ILE A 201 3.71 1.60 -43.78
CA ILE A 201 2.60 1.35 -44.70
C ILE A 201 1.32 2.03 -44.24
N ASP A 202 0.99 1.93 -42.94
CA ASP A 202 -0.19 2.59 -42.37
C ASP A 202 -0.13 4.10 -42.61
N GLU A 203 1.03 4.70 -42.35
CA GLU A 203 1.25 6.13 -42.51
C GLU A 203 1.18 6.60 -43.97
N ILE A 204 1.83 5.89 -44.89
CA ILE A 204 1.72 6.15 -46.34
C ILE A 204 0.26 5.98 -46.81
N THR A 205 -0.43 4.96 -46.33
CA THR A 205 -1.83 4.69 -46.67
C THR A 205 -2.73 5.84 -46.22
N LYS A 206 -2.58 6.28 -44.96
CA LYS A 206 -3.29 7.45 -44.42
C LYS A 206 -3.00 8.70 -45.23
N PHE A 207 -1.74 8.97 -45.55
CA PHE A 207 -1.37 10.14 -46.34
C PHE A 207 -2.01 10.15 -47.72
N ILE A 208 -1.97 9.00 -48.40
CA ILE A 208 -2.58 8.86 -49.73
C ILE A 208 -4.09 9.12 -49.66
N GLN A 209 -4.78 8.48 -48.72
CA GLN A 209 -6.24 8.57 -48.60
C GLN A 209 -6.73 9.94 -48.13
N THR A 210 -6.02 10.58 -47.20
CA THR A 210 -6.49 11.82 -46.56
C THR A 210 -5.99 13.08 -47.25
N CYS A 211 -4.82 13.03 -47.89
CA CYS A 211 -4.17 14.22 -48.43
C CYS A 211 -4.03 14.17 -49.95
N VAL A 212 -3.52 13.06 -50.49
CA VAL A 212 -3.21 12.94 -51.92
C VAL A 212 -4.49 12.79 -52.75
N GLU A 213 -5.37 11.87 -52.36
CA GLU A 213 -6.59 11.56 -53.11
C GLU A 213 -7.54 12.76 -53.21
N GLU A 214 -7.52 13.65 -52.22
CA GLU A 214 -8.37 14.85 -52.21
C GLU A 214 -7.78 16.04 -52.96
N ASN A 215 -6.45 16.21 -52.93
CA ASN A 215 -5.82 17.49 -53.29
C ASN A 215 -4.82 17.44 -54.45
N CYS A 216 -4.21 16.28 -54.70
CA CYS A 216 -3.08 16.15 -55.62
C CYS A 216 -3.56 15.79 -57.05
N GLN A 217 -2.97 16.42 -58.08
CA GLN A 217 -3.31 16.12 -59.49
C GLN A 217 -2.71 14.80 -59.96
N CYS A 218 -1.53 14.47 -59.46
CA CYS A 218 -0.82 13.23 -59.68
C CYS A 218 0.15 12.98 -58.54
N PHE A 219 0.56 11.72 -58.41
CA PHE A 219 1.56 11.31 -57.44
C PHE A 219 2.33 10.10 -57.95
N ASN A 220 3.51 9.90 -57.39
CA ASN A 220 4.33 8.72 -57.58
C ASN A 220 4.64 8.09 -56.24
N LEU A 221 4.81 6.77 -56.25
CA LEU A 221 5.10 5.98 -55.06
C LEU A 221 6.25 5.02 -55.38
N ALA A 222 7.27 5.00 -54.54
CA ALA A 222 8.41 4.10 -54.74
C ALA A 222 8.96 3.55 -53.42
N VAL A 223 9.71 2.48 -53.55
CA VAL A 223 10.54 1.88 -52.50
C VAL A 223 11.98 1.97 -52.97
N PHE A 224 12.88 2.39 -52.09
CA PHE A 224 14.31 2.45 -52.35
C PHE A 224 15.09 1.82 -51.19
N GLY A 225 16.32 1.38 -51.41
CA GLY A 225 17.15 0.73 -50.40
C GLY A 225 18.62 0.92 -50.77
N ALA A 226 19.42 -0.13 -50.67
CA ALA A 226 20.77 -0.14 -51.24
C ALA A 226 20.75 0.05 -52.76
N GLU A 227 21.94 0.24 -53.36
CA GLU A 227 22.09 0.44 -54.81
C GLU A 227 21.35 -0.64 -55.62
N GLY A 228 20.46 -0.22 -56.53
CA GLY A 228 19.70 -1.13 -57.40
C GLY A 228 18.35 -1.58 -56.83
N THR A 229 17.98 -1.14 -55.63
CA THR A 229 16.72 -1.53 -54.95
C THR A 229 15.53 -0.64 -55.33
N TRP A 230 15.69 0.28 -56.28
CA TRP A 230 14.60 1.14 -56.76
C TRP A 230 13.44 0.33 -57.36
N MET A 231 12.28 0.40 -56.70
CA MET A 231 11.03 -0.16 -57.18
C MET A 231 9.97 0.93 -57.20
N GLN A 232 9.41 1.23 -58.37
CA GLN A 232 8.41 2.28 -58.54
C GLN A 232 7.06 1.70 -58.91
N TRP A 233 6.00 2.23 -58.32
CA TRP A 233 4.65 2.01 -58.76
C TRP A 233 4.33 2.95 -59.92
N CYS A 234 4.12 2.35 -61.11
CA CYS A 234 3.72 3.02 -62.36
C CYS A 234 4.59 4.23 -62.77
N PRO A 235 5.52 4.09 -63.74
CA PRO A 235 6.46 5.15 -64.17
C PRO A 235 5.86 6.24 -65.07
N THR A 236 4.56 6.52 -64.95
CA THR A 236 3.85 7.46 -65.82
C THR A 236 2.80 8.22 -65.03
N PHE A 237 2.41 9.42 -65.50
CA PHE A 237 1.41 10.27 -64.84
C PHE A 237 0.14 9.49 -64.47
N GLN A 238 -0.16 9.39 -63.17
CA GLN A 238 -1.40 8.80 -62.66
C GLN A 238 -2.17 9.82 -61.82
N SER A 239 -3.45 9.98 -62.14
CA SER A 239 -4.39 10.71 -61.28
C SER A 239 -4.70 9.84 -60.05
N PRO A 240 -4.74 10.42 -58.83
CA PRO A 240 -5.15 9.65 -57.65
C PRO A 240 -6.54 9.04 -57.76
N GLN A 241 -7.40 9.63 -58.60
CA GLN A 241 -8.77 9.20 -58.84
C GLN A 241 -8.89 8.17 -59.99
N ASP A 242 -7.79 7.69 -60.57
CA ASP A 242 -7.84 6.66 -61.61
C ASP A 242 -8.41 5.34 -61.04
N PRO A 243 -9.47 4.76 -61.65
CA PRO A 243 -10.15 3.58 -61.09
C PRO A 243 -9.33 2.28 -61.18
N LYS A 244 -8.26 2.25 -61.99
CA LYS A 244 -7.41 1.07 -62.18
C LYS A 244 -6.01 1.26 -61.60
N LYS A 245 -5.50 2.49 -61.62
CA LYS A 245 -4.13 2.86 -61.26
C LYS A 245 -4.09 4.12 -60.40
N GLY A 246 -5.11 4.34 -59.57
CA GLY A 246 -5.16 5.44 -58.61
C GLY A 246 -4.74 5.02 -57.20
N ALA A 247 -5.17 5.80 -56.20
CA ALA A 247 -4.81 5.63 -54.79
C ALA A 247 -4.98 4.19 -54.28
N ALA A 248 -6.13 3.57 -54.55
CA ALA A 248 -6.44 2.22 -54.09
C ALA A 248 -5.49 1.13 -54.64
N ASP A 249 -5.00 1.27 -55.88
CA ASP A 249 -4.04 0.33 -56.45
C ASP A 249 -2.63 0.55 -55.91
N SER A 250 -2.23 1.82 -55.72
CA SER A 250 -0.94 2.17 -55.10
C SER A 250 -0.80 1.58 -53.68
N ILE A 251 -1.88 1.61 -52.89
CA ILE A 251 -1.92 1.05 -51.53
C ILE A 251 -1.75 -0.48 -51.59
N LYS A 252 -2.42 -1.17 -52.53
CA LYS A 252 -2.22 -2.61 -52.72
C LYS A 252 -0.78 -2.93 -53.14
N TRP A 253 -0.19 -2.09 -53.97
CA TRP A 253 1.17 -2.27 -54.45
C TRP A 253 2.18 -2.12 -53.31
N ILE A 254 2.10 -1.07 -52.48
CA ILE A 254 3.07 -0.88 -51.38
C ILE A 254 2.96 -2.00 -50.35
N ASN A 255 1.75 -2.45 -50.03
CA ASN A 255 1.52 -3.61 -49.15
C ASN A 255 2.15 -4.90 -49.69
N LYS A 256 2.33 -5.01 -51.01
CA LYS A 256 2.95 -6.17 -51.64
C LYS A 256 4.47 -6.04 -51.74
N GLN A 257 4.98 -4.86 -52.11
CA GLN A 257 6.40 -4.67 -52.41
C GLN A 257 7.23 -4.29 -51.17
N PHE A 258 6.63 -3.60 -50.21
CA PHE A 258 7.30 -3.18 -48.98
C PHE A 258 7.01 -4.20 -47.87
N THR A 259 7.97 -5.08 -47.61
CA THR A 259 7.82 -6.14 -46.59
C THR A 259 9.06 -6.21 -45.72
N ALA A 260 8.93 -6.75 -44.50
CA ALA A 260 10.07 -6.98 -43.61
C ALA A 260 11.17 -7.84 -44.27
N LYS A 261 10.79 -8.77 -45.16
CA LYS A 261 11.75 -9.58 -45.92
C LYS A 261 12.54 -8.74 -46.93
N VAL A 262 11.88 -7.82 -47.64
CA VAL A 262 12.55 -6.92 -48.58
C VAL A 262 13.47 -5.96 -47.83
N CYS A 263 13.00 -5.40 -46.71
CA CYS A 263 13.80 -4.54 -45.85
C CYS A 263 15.05 -5.27 -45.32
N GLY A 264 14.88 -6.48 -44.77
CA GLY A 264 15.99 -7.29 -44.25
C GLY A 264 16.94 -7.86 -45.31
N ALA A 265 16.62 -7.76 -46.60
CA ALA A 265 17.49 -8.16 -47.70
C ALA A 265 18.38 -7.01 -48.21
N ASN A 266 18.18 -5.80 -47.69
CA ASN A 266 18.91 -4.60 -48.09
C ASN A 266 19.68 -4.04 -46.90
N ASP A 267 20.99 -3.94 -47.05
CA ASP A 267 21.85 -3.38 -46.03
C ASP A 267 21.68 -1.85 -45.94
N PHE A 268 22.01 -1.31 -44.77
CA PHE A 268 22.17 0.12 -44.56
C PHE A 268 23.63 0.51 -44.90
N PRO A 269 23.91 1.68 -45.51
CA PRO A 269 22.99 2.79 -45.79
C PRO A 269 22.20 2.66 -47.11
N PRO A 270 21.00 3.26 -47.19
CA PRO A 270 20.26 3.38 -48.44
C PRO A 270 20.91 4.38 -49.41
N ASP A 271 20.70 4.19 -50.70
CA ASP A 271 21.21 5.05 -51.76
C ASP A 271 20.25 6.23 -52.04
N TRP A 272 20.41 7.30 -51.26
CA TRP A 272 19.63 8.54 -51.40
C TRP A 272 19.96 9.27 -52.70
N VAL A 273 21.18 9.15 -53.23
CA VAL A 273 21.58 9.83 -54.48
C VAL A 273 20.80 9.23 -55.65
N GLN A 274 20.81 7.89 -55.79
CA GLN A 274 20.03 7.21 -56.80
C GLN A 274 18.53 7.50 -56.66
N MET A 275 18.01 7.54 -55.43
CA MET A 275 16.60 7.87 -55.18
C MET A 275 16.24 9.25 -55.72
N PHE A 276 17.03 10.30 -55.43
CA PHE A 276 16.77 11.63 -55.98
C PHE A 276 16.94 11.65 -57.51
N GLU A 277 18.00 11.06 -58.05
CA GLU A 277 18.19 10.98 -59.50
C GLU A 277 16.98 10.39 -60.21
N LYS A 278 16.42 9.29 -59.68
CA LYS A 278 15.23 8.62 -60.20
C LYS A 278 13.97 9.48 -60.07
N CYS A 279 13.75 10.14 -58.93
CA CYS A 279 12.62 11.06 -58.75
C CYS A 279 12.61 12.20 -59.78
N PHE A 280 13.78 12.71 -60.16
CA PHE A 280 13.90 13.80 -61.13
C PHE A 280 14.02 13.32 -62.58
N GLU A 281 14.41 12.07 -62.85
CA GLU A 281 14.62 11.52 -64.20
C GLU A 281 13.36 11.68 -65.08
N GLU A 282 12.20 11.30 -64.56
CA GLU A 282 10.92 11.42 -65.28
C GLU A 282 10.51 12.88 -65.52
N GLY A 283 10.81 13.77 -64.57
CA GLY A 283 10.57 15.21 -64.68
C GLY A 283 11.34 15.85 -65.84
N ARG A 284 12.56 15.35 -66.13
CA ARG A 284 13.35 15.82 -67.28
C ARG A 284 12.68 15.52 -68.62
N ALA A 285 12.03 14.36 -68.73
CA ALA A 285 11.30 13.95 -69.93
C ALA A 285 9.90 14.59 -70.02
N ASN A 286 9.28 14.87 -68.88
CA ASN A 286 7.96 15.50 -68.79
C ASN A 286 7.88 16.43 -67.57
N PRO A 287 7.88 17.77 -67.75
CA PRO A 287 7.84 18.73 -66.65
C PRO A 287 6.61 18.59 -65.72
N LYS A 288 5.52 17.94 -66.18
CA LYS A 288 4.37 17.65 -65.32
C LYS A 288 4.64 16.57 -64.26
N LEU A 289 5.67 15.75 -64.46
CA LEU A 289 6.13 14.70 -63.54
C LEU A 289 7.24 15.19 -62.62
N GLU A 290 7.69 16.42 -62.76
CA GLU A 290 8.69 16.97 -61.84
C GLU A 290 8.11 17.06 -60.41
N PRO A 291 8.80 16.50 -59.39
CA PRO A 291 8.33 16.51 -58.01
C PRO A 291 8.16 17.95 -57.52
N SER A 292 6.98 18.28 -57.02
CA SER A 292 6.74 19.53 -56.30
C SER A 292 7.06 19.44 -54.82
N THR A 293 7.06 18.22 -54.25
CA THR A 293 7.48 17.87 -52.89
C THR A 293 7.78 16.37 -52.85
N ILE A 294 8.78 15.98 -52.07
CA ILE A 294 9.15 14.58 -51.83
C ILE A 294 8.85 14.24 -50.36
N PHE A 295 8.02 13.24 -50.13
CA PHE A 295 7.70 12.68 -48.83
C PHE A 295 8.50 11.40 -48.65
N VAL A 296 9.33 11.32 -47.62
CA VAL A 296 10.28 10.22 -47.41
C VAL A 296 10.00 9.54 -46.08
N ALA A 297 9.61 8.27 -46.09
CA ALA A 297 9.65 7.41 -44.89
C ALA A 297 11.03 6.76 -44.80
N CYS A 298 11.79 7.07 -43.74
CA CYS A 298 13.19 6.65 -43.60
C CYS A 298 13.54 6.15 -42.20
N SER A 299 14.76 5.62 -42.03
CA SER A 299 15.35 5.29 -40.74
C SER A 299 16.25 6.43 -40.26
N ARG A 300 17.40 6.64 -40.93
CA ARG A 300 18.48 7.56 -40.55
C ARG A 300 19.05 8.29 -41.77
N PRO A 301 19.83 9.39 -41.57
CA PRO A 301 20.61 10.00 -42.64
C PRO A 301 21.55 8.98 -43.30
N PRO A 302 21.81 9.11 -44.61
CA PRO A 302 22.85 8.34 -45.27
C PRO A 302 24.24 8.73 -44.75
N GLU A 303 25.22 7.84 -44.96
CA GLU A 303 26.60 8.10 -44.56
C GLU A 303 27.24 9.23 -45.38
N ASP A 304 27.03 9.23 -46.70
CA ASP A 304 27.54 10.27 -47.61
C ASP A 304 26.56 11.44 -47.74
N LYS A 305 26.56 12.30 -46.71
CA LYS A 305 25.71 13.50 -46.64
C LYS A 305 26.04 14.52 -47.75
N GLU A 306 27.32 14.64 -48.13
CA GLU A 306 27.78 15.63 -49.11
C GLU A 306 27.27 15.30 -50.53
N ALA A 307 27.37 14.03 -50.94
CA ALA A 307 26.84 13.60 -52.23
C ALA A 307 25.32 13.81 -52.34
N VAL A 308 24.60 13.64 -51.23
CA VAL A 308 23.15 13.88 -51.17
C VAL A 308 22.82 15.36 -51.35
N PHE A 309 23.55 16.26 -50.71
CA PHE A 309 23.38 17.70 -50.94
C PHE A 309 23.69 18.09 -52.38
N ALA A 310 24.75 17.53 -52.97
CA ALA A 310 25.09 17.75 -54.37
C ALA A 310 23.99 17.28 -55.33
N ALA A 311 23.36 16.13 -55.06
CA ALA A 311 22.24 15.61 -55.85
C ALA A 311 21.00 16.52 -55.83
N MET A 312 20.81 17.28 -54.73
CA MET A 312 19.70 18.21 -54.52
C MET A 312 20.01 19.66 -54.92
N GLU A 313 21.26 19.97 -55.28
CA GLU A 313 21.67 21.33 -55.64
C GLU A 313 20.88 21.85 -56.85
N GLY A 314 20.35 23.07 -56.73
CA GLY A 314 19.56 23.73 -57.78
C GLY A 314 18.16 23.14 -58.04
N LYS A 315 17.72 22.11 -57.30
CA LYS A 315 16.38 21.52 -57.47
C LYS A 315 15.28 22.31 -56.77
N GLY A 316 15.56 22.84 -55.58
CA GLY A 316 14.62 23.68 -54.82
C GLY A 316 13.30 22.99 -54.42
N VAL A 317 13.27 21.66 -54.39
CA VAL A 317 12.09 20.85 -54.02
C VAL A 317 12.08 20.61 -52.52
N PRO A 318 10.97 20.94 -51.81
CA PRO A 318 10.83 20.62 -50.39
C PRO A 318 10.83 19.11 -50.13
N ILE A 319 11.48 18.70 -49.04
CA ILE A 319 11.47 17.32 -48.56
C ILE A 319 10.73 17.27 -47.21
N GLN A 320 9.83 16.30 -47.07
CA GLN A 320 9.11 15.99 -45.83
C GLN A 320 9.55 14.60 -45.38
N ALA A 321 10.43 14.54 -44.39
CA ALA A 321 10.98 13.30 -43.88
C ALA A 321 10.21 12.82 -42.65
N LEU A 322 9.83 11.54 -42.65
CA LEU A 322 9.32 10.85 -41.48
C LEU A 322 10.26 9.70 -41.14
N ALA A 323 10.94 9.84 -40.02
CA ALA A 323 11.91 8.85 -39.57
C ALA A 323 11.30 7.91 -38.53
N PHE A 324 11.57 6.62 -38.65
CA PHE A 324 11.02 5.60 -37.73
C PHE A 324 12.07 5.07 -36.74
N ASP A 325 13.34 5.46 -36.88
CA ASP A 325 14.37 5.14 -35.90
C ASP A 325 14.35 6.14 -34.74
N GLU A 326 13.94 5.65 -33.57
CA GLU A 326 13.83 6.44 -32.35
C GLU A 326 15.16 7.03 -31.86
N ALA A 327 16.31 6.44 -32.24
CA ALA A 327 17.61 6.97 -31.85
C ALA A 327 17.84 8.40 -32.38
N MET A 328 17.09 8.81 -33.40
CA MET A 328 17.15 10.15 -33.97
C MET A 328 16.45 11.21 -33.13
N GLU A 329 15.59 10.82 -32.18
CA GLU A 329 14.86 11.77 -31.35
C GLU A 329 15.81 12.64 -30.52
N ASP A 330 16.99 12.14 -30.13
CA ASP A 330 17.98 12.88 -29.35
C ASP A 330 19.28 13.19 -30.11
N ASP A 331 19.39 12.77 -31.37
CA ASP A 331 20.59 12.98 -32.19
C ASP A 331 20.57 14.35 -32.88
N ALA A 332 21.35 15.29 -32.33
CA ALA A 332 21.47 16.65 -32.85
C ALA A 332 22.09 16.72 -34.26
N GLU A 333 22.99 15.79 -34.62
CA GLU A 333 23.63 15.77 -35.93
C GLU A 333 22.66 15.28 -37.00
N CYS A 334 21.90 14.22 -36.70
CA CYS A 334 20.85 13.73 -37.59
C CYS A 334 19.76 14.78 -37.81
N LYS A 335 19.31 15.45 -36.75
CA LYS A 335 18.34 16.55 -36.86
C LYS A 335 18.85 17.70 -37.70
N ARG A 336 20.14 18.08 -37.56
CA ARG A 336 20.75 19.13 -38.36
C ARG A 336 20.81 18.75 -39.84
N PHE A 337 21.21 17.52 -40.16
CA PHE A 337 21.21 17.04 -41.54
C PHE A 337 19.83 17.19 -42.20
N PHE A 338 18.77 16.71 -41.53
CA PHE A 338 17.42 16.82 -42.08
C PHE A 338 16.91 18.26 -42.12
N ALA A 339 17.27 19.10 -41.17
CA ALA A 339 16.94 20.53 -41.22
C ALA A 339 17.55 21.19 -42.48
N ASP A 340 18.82 20.88 -42.77
CA ASP A 340 19.53 21.41 -43.94
C ASP A 340 18.98 20.81 -45.25
N LEU A 341 18.67 19.52 -45.28
CA LEU A 341 18.15 18.81 -46.47
C LEU A 341 16.71 19.22 -46.81
N CYS A 342 15.84 19.35 -45.81
CA CYS A 342 14.43 19.64 -46.02
C CYS A 342 14.17 21.11 -46.38
N GLY A 343 15.01 22.03 -45.89
CA GLY A 343 14.89 23.47 -46.10
C GLY A 343 13.62 24.09 -45.51
N ASP A 344 13.40 25.39 -45.75
CA ASP A 344 12.36 26.20 -45.08
C ASP A 344 10.91 25.74 -45.30
N LYS A 345 10.66 25.02 -46.40
CA LYS A 345 9.33 24.51 -46.78
C LYS A 345 9.18 23.01 -46.53
N GLY A 346 10.26 22.35 -46.15
CA GLY A 346 10.29 20.96 -45.77
C GLY A 346 10.15 20.78 -44.27
N GLY A 347 10.28 19.54 -43.81
CA GLY A 347 10.19 19.22 -42.41
C GLY A 347 10.71 17.81 -42.12
N MET A 348 10.96 17.56 -40.84
CA MET A 348 11.30 16.24 -40.35
C MET A 348 10.56 15.96 -39.05
N LEU A 349 9.99 14.75 -38.96
CA LEU A 349 9.38 14.22 -37.75
C LEU A 349 9.96 12.83 -37.47
N VAL A 350 10.10 12.50 -36.19
CA VAL A 350 10.48 11.14 -35.74
C VAL A 350 9.23 10.48 -35.17
N ASP A 351 8.89 9.30 -35.69
CA ASP A 351 7.76 8.51 -35.22
C ASP A 351 8.18 7.60 -34.06
N THR A 352 7.83 8.00 -32.84
CA THR A 352 8.07 7.22 -31.61
C THR A 352 6.85 6.41 -31.15
N SER A 353 5.77 6.38 -31.95
CA SER A 353 4.48 5.84 -31.50
C SER A 353 4.55 4.38 -31.06
N CYS A 354 5.37 3.56 -31.73
CA CYS A 354 5.58 2.16 -31.35
C CYS A 354 6.17 2.04 -29.94
N ARG A 355 7.25 2.76 -29.65
CA ARG A 355 7.91 2.81 -28.34
C ARG A 355 6.95 3.26 -27.26
N ASP A 356 6.24 4.35 -27.53
CA ASP A 356 5.38 4.98 -26.54
C ASP A 356 4.15 4.12 -26.22
N LEU A 357 3.57 3.44 -27.22
CA LEU A 357 2.51 2.46 -27.00
C LEU A 357 3.00 1.24 -26.21
N LEU A 358 4.20 0.73 -26.49
CA LEU A 358 4.79 -0.38 -25.72
C LEU A 358 5.03 0.01 -24.26
N TYR A 359 5.45 1.26 -24.00
CA TYR A 359 5.61 1.77 -22.65
C TYR A 359 4.27 1.83 -21.90
N VAL A 360 3.21 2.36 -22.54
CA VAL A 360 1.86 2.38 -21.95
C VAL A 360 1.33 0.96 -21.72
N ASP A 361 1.50 0.05 -22.68
CA ASP A 361 1.07 -1.35 -22.55
C ASP A 361 1.77 -2.05 -21.38
N LYS A 362 3.07 -1.79 -21.17
CA LYS A 362 3.83 -2.29 -20.02
C LYS A 362 3.19 -1.83 -18.69
N LEU A 363 2.84 -0.56 -18.56
CA LEU A 363 2.17 -0.04 -17.37
C LEU A 363 0.80 -0.71 -17.14
N LEU A 364 -0.01 -0.85 -18.20
CA LEU A 364 -1.32 -1.50 -18.12
C LEU A 364 -1.22 -2.99 -17.77
N ASN A 365 -0.22 -3.70 -18.29
CA ASN A 365 0.05 -5.10 -17.94
C ASN A 365 0.50 -5.26 -16.48
N ASN A 366 1.27 -4.32 -15.95
CA ASN A 366 1.63 -4.28 -14.54
C ASN A 366 0.39 -4.08 -13.66
N VAL A 367 -0.48 -3.13 -14.00
CA VAL A 367 -1.77 -2.89 -13.33
C VAL A 367 -2.65 -4.15 -13.34
N LYS A 368 -2.76 -4.83 -14.48
CA LYS A 368 -3.51 -6.10 -14.60
C LYS A 368 -2.98 -7.18 -13.66
N THR A 369 -1.66 -7.25 -13.50
CA THR A 369 -1.01 -8.18 -12.57
C THR A 369 -1.29 -7.82 -11.11
N LYS A 370 -1.17 -6.53 -10.75
CA LYS A 370 -1.50 -6.03 -9.41
C LYS A 370 -2.97 -6.25 -9.06
N LYS A 371 -3.89 -6.03 -9.99
CA LYS A 371 -5.33 -6.31 -9.81
C LYS A 371 -5.59 -7.76 -9.41
N LYS A 372 -4.96 -8.73 -10.09
CA LYS A 372 -5.08 -10.15 -9.72
C LYS A 372 -4.51 -10.46 -8.33
N GLN A 373 -3.43 -9.78 -7.94
CA GLN A 373 -2.86 -9.91 -6.59
C GLN A 373 -3.79 -9.29 -5.54
N LEU A 374 -4.36 -8.13 -5.82
CA LEU A 374 -5.34 -7.44 -4.98
C LEU A 374 -6.56 -8.32 -4.70
N GLU A 375 -7.14 -8.92 -5.73
CA GLU A 375 -8.27 -9.86 -5.60
C GLU A 375 -7.91 -11.04 -4.68
N LYS A 376 -6.69 -11.57 -4.75
CA LYS A 376 -6.24 -12.63 -3.85
C LYS A 376 -6.12 -12.15 -2.40
N LEU A 377 -5.56 -10.96 -2.18
CA LEU A 377 -5.40 -10.38 -0.84
C LEU A 377 -6.75 -10.05 -0.20
N GLN A 378 -7.70 -9.49 -0.97
CA GLN A 378 -9.07 -9.21 -0.53
C GLN A 378 -9.81 -10.52 -0.18
N ASN A 379 -9.68 -11.56 -1.00
CA ASN A 379 -10.26 -12.88 -0.70
C ASN A 379 -9.66 -13.53 0.55
N GLN A 380 -8.39 -13.26 0.87
CA GLN A 380 -7.78 -13.68 2.13
C GLN A 380 -8.36 -12.86 3.30
N LEU A 381 -8.47 -11.54 3.17
CA LEU A 381 -9.03 -10.65 4.19
C LEU A 381 -10.47 -11.02 4.53
N LEU A 382 -11.30 -11.38 3.54
CA LEU A 382 -12.68 -11.83 3.76
C LEU A 382 -12.80 -13.09 4.62
N LYS A 383 -11.75 -13.93 4.66
CA LYS A 383 -11.68 -15.13 5.51
C LYS A 383 -11.13 -14.83 6.91
N MET A 384 -10.63 -13.62 7.14
CA MET A 384 -10.09 -13.19 8.43
C MET A 384 -11.19 -12.50 9.23
N GLU A 385 -11.47 -13.07 10.39
CA GLU A 385 -12.39 -12.49 11.37
C GLU A 385 -11.85 -11.16 11.90
N ASP A 386 -12.73 -10.17 12.05
CA ASP A 386 -12.42 -8.93 12.73
C ASP A 386 -12.61 -9.12 14.24
N LEU A 387 -11.51 -9.03 14.99
CA LEU A 387 -11.48 -9.22 16.43
C LEU A 387 -11.32 -7.89 17.18
N THR A 388 -11.57 -6.75 16.55
CA THR A 388 -11.41 -5.43 17.19
C THR A 388 -12.16 -5.35 18.52
N ASP A 389 -13.44 -5.69 18.51
CA ASP A 389 -14.29 -5.64 19.71
C ASP A 389 -13.88 -6.70 20.75
N VAL A 390 -13.47 -7.89 20.29
CA VAL A 390 -13.00 -8.98 21.16
C VAL A 390 -11.70 -8.61 21.87
N VAL A 391 -10.76 -7.98 21.15
CA VAL A 391 -9.50 -7.48 21.72
C VAL A 391 -9.79 -6.42 22.77
N GLN A 392 -10.70 -5.48 22.49
CA GLN A 392 -11.07 -4.44 23.44
C GLN A 392 -11.72 -5.04 24.70
N ALA A 393 -12.67 -5.96 24.55
CA ALA A 393 -13.27 -6.67 25.67
C ALA A 393 -12.23 -7.45 26.50
N ASN A 394 -11.29 -8.14 25.85
CA ASN A 394 -10.20 -8.86 26.53
C ASN A 394 -9.26 -7.93 27.31
N LYS A 395 -9.00 -6.70 26.82
CA LYS A 395 -8.22 -5.69 27.54
C LYS A 395 -8.92 -5.24 28.82
N GLU A 396 -10.22 -5.00 28.73
CA GLU A 396 -11.05 -4.62 29.89
C GLU A 396 -11.09 -5.74 30.93
N LEU A 397 -11.27 -6.99 30.50
CA LEU A 397 -11.24 -8.17 31.38
C LEU A 397 -9.87 -8.34 32.07
N LEU A 398 -8.77 -8.19 31.33
CA LEU A 398 -7.44 -8.27 31.90
C LEU A 398 -7.19 -7.14 32.92
N ALA A 399 -7.61 -5.91 32.60
CA ALA A 399 -7.47 -4.78 33.51
C ALA A 399 -8.26 -5.01 34.81
N GLN A 400 -9.50 -5.49 34.70
CA GLN A 400 -10.32 -5.88 35.86
C GLN A 400 -9.65 -6.97 36.69
N GLN A 401 -9.14 -8.01 36.05
CA GLN A 401 -8.44 -9.11 36.72
C GLN A 401 -7.19 -8.64 37.47
N ILE A 402 -6.38 -7.75 36.87
CA ILE A 402 -5.20 -7.16 37.52
C ILE A 402 -5.60 -6.33 38.75
N CYS A 403 -6.69 -5.58 38.67
CA CYS A 403 -7.20 -4.82 39.82
C CYS A 403 -7.58 -5.73 40.99
N LEU A 404 -8.27 -6.83 40.70
CA LEU A 404 -8.66 -7.82 41.72
C LEU A 404 -7.44 -8.58 42.27
N GLU A 405 -6.44 -8.88 41.44
CA GLU A 405 -5.16 -9.44 41.90
C GLU A 405 -4.46 -8.50 42.89
N ASN A 406 -4.37 -7.21 42.58
CA ASN A 406 -3.77 -6.21 43.46
C ASN A 406 -4.49 -6.10 44.80
N LEU A 407 -5.83 -6.18 44.80
CA LEU A 407 -6.61 -6.28 46.02
C LEU A 407 -6.13 -7.47 46.85
N VAL A 408 -6.15 -8.67 46.28
CA VAL A 408 -5.80 -9.89 47.02
C VAL A 408 -4.34 -9.90 47.49
N LYS A 409 -3.42 -9.32 46.72
CA LYS A 409 -2.02 -9.13 47.12
C LYS A 409 -1.90 -8.20 48.33
N ASN A 410 -2.59 -7.07 48.31
CA ASN A 410 -2.62 -6.16 49.45
C ASN A 410 -3.19 -6.85 50.72
N GLU A 411 -4.30 -7.60 50.59
CA GLU A 411 -4.86 -8.33 51.73
C GLU A 411 -3.89 -9.38 52.29
N PHE A 412 -3.17 -10.08 51.39
CA PHE A 412 -2.13 -11.03 51.77
C PHE A 412 -0.98 -10.35 52.52
N GLU A 413 -0.46 -9.23 52.02
CA GLU A 413 0.63 -8.48 52.63
C GLU A 413 0.25 -7.91 54.00
N VAL A 414 -0.96 -7.34 54.15
CA VAL A 414 -1.45 -6.86 55.44
C VAL A 414 -1.60 -8.02 56.43
N SER A 415 -2.21 -9.14 56.01
CA SER A 415 -2.36 -10.32 56.85
C SER A 415 -1.01 -10.93 57.27
N GLU A 416 0.01 -10.87 56.41
CA GLU A 416 1.37 -11.33 56.73
C GLU A 416 2.00 -10.46 57.83
N LYS A 417 1.87 -9.13 57.71
CA LYS A 417 2.38 -8.20 58.73
C LYS A 417 1.66 -8.33 60.05
N ASP A 418 0.34 -8.47 60.03
CA ASP A 418 -0.48 -8.66 61.23
C ASP A 418 -0.04 -9.90 62.03
N LEU A 419 0.37 -10.98 61.36
CA LEU A 419 0.87 -12.19 62.05
C LEU A 419 2.20 -11.98 62.79
N LEU A 420 2.99 -10.97 62.42
CA LEU A 420 4.23 -10.61 63.10
C LEU A 420 3.98 -9.91 64.44
N ASN A 421 2.77 -9.37 64.66
CA ASN A 421 2.40 -8.69 65.89
C ASN A 421 2.55 -9.61 67.11
N ALA A 422 2.94 -8.98 68.23
CA ALA A 422 3.09 -9.65 69.52
C ALA A 422 1.73 -10.10 70.07
N ASP A 423 1.74 -11.15 70.89
CA ASP A 423 0.55 -11.61 71.60
C ASP A 423 0.12 -10.55 72.62
N LEU A 424 -1.14 -10.16 72.59
CA LEU A 424 -1.71 -9.23 73.55
C LEU A 424 -1.74 -9.86 74.93
N GLN A 425 -1.27 -9.11 75.91
CA GLN A 425 -1.23 -9.54 77.31
C GLN A 425 -2.60 -9.34 77.96
N ARG A 426 -2.81 -10.07 79.05
CA ARG A 426 -3.95 -9.84 79.95
C ARG A 426 -3.47 -9.21 81.24
N ASP A 427 -4.29 -8.33 81.81
CA ASP A 427 -4.05 -7.77 83.14
C ASP A 427 -4.44 -8.75 84.26
N MET A 428 -4.37 -8.30 85.50
CA MET A 428 -4.67 -9.10 86.68
C MET A 428 -6.16 -9.50 86.79
N ASP A 429 -7.05 -8.76 86.13
CA ASP A 429 -8.49 -9.03 86.09
C ASP A 429 -8.89 -9.88 84.86
N GLY A 430 -7.90 -10.24 84.03
CA GLY A 430 -8.08 -11.07 82.85
C GLY A 430 -8.52 -10.30 81.60
N ASN A 431 -8.54 -8.97 81.63
CA ASN A 431 -8.88 -8.13 80.49
C ASN A 431 -7.70 -7.96 79.54
N LEU A 432 -7.96 -7.59 78.28
CA LEU A 432 -6.89 -7.41 77.29
C LEU A 432 -6.22 -6.05 77.43
N VAL A 433 -4.90 -6.05 77.56
CA VAL A 433 -4.09 -4.84 77.57
C VAL A 433 -3.88 -4.35 76.13
N LEU A 434 -4.68 -3.37 75.72
CA LEU A 434 -4.60 -2.76 74.38
C LEU A 434 -3.71 -1.50 74.40
N PRO A 435 -2.97 -1.19 73.31
CA PRO A 435 -2.28 0.09 73.18
C PRO A 435 -3.24 1.28 73.28
N GLU A 436 -2.80 2.37 73.91
CA GLU A 436 -3.61 3.57 74.18
C GLU A 436 -4.24 4.19 72.91
N SER A 437 -3.50 4.14 71.79
CA SER A 437 -3.97 4.57 70.47
C SER A 437 -5.16 3.74 69.95
N VAL A 438 -5.15 2.43 70.21
CA VAL A 438 -6.21 1.49 69.81
C VAL A 438 -7.42 1.66 70.73
N GLN A 439 -7.21 1.81 72.05
CA GLN A 439 -8.29 2.08 73.00
C GLN A 439 -9.04 3.37 72.62
N SER A 440 -8.30 4.46 72.38
CA SER A 440 -8.85 5.74 71.95
C SER A 440 -9.65 5.64 70.64
N SER A 441 -9.19 4.82 69.70
CA SER A 441 -9.88 4.60 68.42
C SER A 441 -11.15 3.77 68.58
N MET A 442 -11.11 2.68 69.36
CA MET A 442 -12.27 1.85 69.64
C MET A 442 -13.38 2.62 70.36
N THR A 443 -13.03 3.47 71.33
CA THR A 443 -13.99 4.35 72.02
C THR A 443 -14.62 5.37 71.07
N LYS A 444 -13.84 5.99 70.17
CA LYS A 444 -14.36 6.90 69.13
C LYS A 444 -15.31 6.21 68.16
N LEU A 445 -15.11 4.92 67.90
CA LEU A 445 -15.97 4.09 67.06
C LEU A 445 -17.19 3.51 67.81
N GLY A 446 -17.40 3.89 69.08
CA GLY A 446 -18.51 3.40 69.91
C GLY A 446 -18.40 1.92 70.29
N LYS A 447 -17.22 1.32 70.14
CA LYS A 447 -16.97 -0.06 70.55
C LYS A 447 -16.68 -0.11 72.04
N LYS A 448 -17.25 -1.10 72.73
CA LYS A 448 -17.03 -1.30 74.16
C LYS A 448 -15.58 -1.75 74.39
N VAL A 449 -14.78 -0.89 75.03
CA VAL A 449 -13.46 -1.22 75.54
C VAL A 449 -13.64 -1.62 77.00
N THR A 450 -13.59 -2.91 77.30
CA THR A 450 -13.42 -3.39 78.69
C THR A 450 -11.92 -3.53 78.90
N CYS A 451 -11.34 -2.49 79.50
CA CYS A 451 -10.03 -2.56 80.13
C CYS A 451 -10.11 -3.40 81.39
#